data_AF-A0A1C9FRX4-F1
#
_entry.id   AF-A0A1C9FRX4-F1
#
_cell.length_a   1.000
_cell.length_b   1.000
_cell.length_c   1.000
_cell.angle_alpha   90.00
_cell.angle_beta   90.00
_cell.angle_gamma   90.00
#
_symmetry.space_group_name_H-M   'P 1'
#
loop_
_entity.id
_entity.type
_entity.pdbx_description
1 polymer ?
#
loop_
_entity_poly.entity_id
_entity_poly.type
_entity_poly.pdbx_seq_one_letter_code
_entity_poly.pdbx_strand_id
1 'polypeptide(L)'
;MPICGAIFKYGITNFELFVLEVVSLPFIEELPFKEAHWYSVIKSSYNVDLNFLSQTNTQFGRQVYSEVRKKASEAMKGSLETRQKIRDALKGRPFSEELKIKAYEASTTKKTVYCYDYDSNKLLFIYEGYKFMSRTAPFKISPKTIYNKIDKNKPHYCLIHGVNYKLRFSSKKLD
;
A
#
# COMPACT_ATOMS: atom_id res chain seq x y z
N MET A 1 -7.51 17.75 5.32
CA MET A 1 -6.68 18.96 5.24
C MET A 1 -7.49 20.14 5.77
N PRO A 2 -7.01 20.89 6.78
CA PRO A 2 -7.77 21.98 7.40
C PRO A 2 -8.25 23.04 6.41
N ILE A 3 -7.39 23.43 5.46
CA ILE A 3 -7.71 24.47 4.46
C ILE A 3 -8.82 24.03 3.49
N CYS A 4 -8.82 22.77 3.03
CA CYS A 4 -9.87 22.27 2.14
C CYS A 4 -11.25 22.29 2.80
N GLY A 5 -11.33 21.97 4.10
CA GLY A 5 -12.59 22.03 4.85
C GLY A 5 -13.09 23.47 5.01
N ALA A 6 -12.18 24.41 5.25
CA ALA A 6 -12.51 25.84 5.32
C ALA A 6 -12.99 26.37 3.96
N ILE A 7 -12.30 26.05 2.86
CA ILE A 7 -12.71 26.46 1.51
C ILE A 7 -14.08 25.87 1.15
N PHE A 8 -14.34 24.60 1.47
CA PHE A 8 -15.65 23.99 1.21
C PHE A 8 -16.77 24.65 2.01
N LYS A 9 -16.51 25.01 3.28
CA LYS A 9 -17.51 25.60 4.17
C LYS A 9 -17.80 27.06 3.85
N TYR A 10 -16.77 27.83 3.54
CA TYR A 10 -16.88 29.29 3.41
C TYR A 10 -16.82 29.77 1.96
N GLY A 11 -16.38 28.95 1.01
CA GLY A 11 -16.20 29.34 -0.41
C GLY A 11 -14.88 30.04 -0.67
N ILE A 12 -14.29 29.82 -1.86
CA ILE A 12 -12.96 30.34 -2.23
C ILE A 12 -12.90 31.86 -2.31
N THR A 13 -14.03 32.52 -2.60
CA THR A 13 -14.13 33.98 -2.70
C THR A 13 -13.91 34.69 -1.37
N ASN A 14 -13.97 33.96 -0.25
CA ASN A 14 -13.68 34.47 1.09
C ASN A 14 -12.20 34.29 1.49
N PHE A 15 -11.33 33.95 0.53
CA PHE A 15 -9.90 33.82 0.73
C PHE A 15 -9.16 34.78 -0.18
N GLU A 16 -8.09 35.37 0.35
CA GLU A 16 -7.17 36.23 -0.41
C GLU A 16 -5.86 35.46 -0.63
N LEU A 17 -5.32 35.58 -1.84
CA LEU A 17 -4.07 34.92 -2.24
C LEU A 17 -2.99 35.99 -2.41
N PHE A 18 -1.90 35.83 -1.65
CA PHE A 18 -0.75 36.72 -1.70
C PHE A 18 0.49 35.95 -2.18
N VAL A 19 1.25 36.57 -3.08
CA VAL A 19 2.57 36.08 -3.47
C VAL A 19 3.57 36.59 -2.44
N LEU A 20 4.17 35.68 -1.68
CA LEU A 20 5.14 36.02 -0.63
C LEU A 20 6.52 36.35 -1.21
N GLU A 21 6.96 35.57 -2.21
CA GLU A 21 8.27 35.71 -2.84
C GLU A 21 8.23 35.16 -4.26
N VAL A 22 8.90 35.83 -5.19
CA VAL A 22 9.10 35.36 -6.57
C VAL A 22 10.54 34.91 -6.73
N VAL A 23 10.74 33.62 -6.96
CA VAL A 23 12.07 33.02 -7.16
C VAL A 23 12.33 32.84 -8.65
N SER A 24 13.50 33.28 -9.13
CA SER A 24 13.88 33.11 -10.53
C SER A 24 14.39 31.70 -10.82
N LEU A 25 14.27 31.26 -12.08
CA LEU A 25 14.64 29.91 -12.53
C LEU A 25 16.04 29.40 -12.10
N PRO A 26 17.12 30.22 -12.09
CA PRO A 26 18.43 29.71 -11.66
C PRO A 26 18.50 29.31 -10.18
N PHE A 27 17.51 29.67 -9.36
CA PHE A 27 17.47 29.38 -7.91
C PHE A 27 16.32 28.47 -7.50
N ILE A 28 15.79 27.64 -8.42
CA ILE A 28 14.73 26.68 -8.10
C ILE A 28 15.14 25.75 -6.95
N GLU A 29 16.43 25.41 -6.86
CA GLU A 29 16.98 24.55 -5.79
C GLU A 29 16.83 25.18 -4.39
N GLU A 30 16.63 26.50 -4.29
CA GLU A 30 16.42 27.21 -3.03
C GLU A 30 14.97 27.15 -2.53
N LEU A 31 14.01 26.74 -3.38
CA LEU A 31 12.58 26.74 -3.04
C LEU A 31 12.25 26.03 -1.72
N PRO A 32 12.82 24.84 -1.39
CA PRO A 32 12.52 24.17 -0.13
C PRO A 32 12.96 24.99 1.11
N PHE A 33 14.07 25.74 1.00
CA PHE A 33 14.59 26.57 2.09
C PHE A 33 13.76 27.85 2.26
N LYS A 34 13.36 28.47 1.15
CA LYS A 34 12.46 29.64 1.16
C LYS A 34 11.08 29.27 1.69
N GLU A 35 10.55 28.12 1.28
CA GLU A 35 9.31 27.57 1.84
C GLU A 35 9.44 27.37 3.36
N ALA A 36 10.47 26.67 3.83
CA ALA A 36 10.72 26.47 5.25
C ALA A 36 10.84 27.79 6.03
N HIS A 37 11.49 28.81 5.45
CA HIS A 37 11.56 30.15 6.02
C HIS A 37 10.17 30.76 6.22
N TRP A 38 9.34 30.81 5.18
CA TRP A 38 7.99 31.38 5.27
C TRP A 38 7.07 30.60 6.21
N TYR A 39 7.21 29.26 6.27
CA TYR A 39 6.54 28.44 7.28
C TYR A 39 6.89 28.89 8.70
N SER A 40 8.17 29.15 8.97
CA SER A 40 8.66 29.57 10.29
C SER A 40 8.23 31.00 10.68
N VAL A 41 8.13 31.89 9.70
CA VAL A 41 7.75 33.30 9.89
C VAL A 41 6.25 33.43 10.11
N ILE A 42 5.43 32.80 9.27
CA ILE A 42 3.97 32.96 9.29
C ILE A 42 3.33 32.09 10.39
N LYS A 43 3.88 30.90 10.66
CA LYS A 43 3.35 29.94 11.65
C LYS A 43 1.85 29.69 11.48
N SER A 44 1.42 29.48 10.24
CA SER A 44 -0.01 29.35 9.93
C SER A 44 -0.58 28.09 10.58
N SER A 45 -1.78 28.19 11.17
CA SER A 45 -2.44 27.07 11.85
C SER A 45 -3.05 26.04 10.88
N TYR A 46 -3.10 26.37 9.59
CA TYR A 46 -3.67 25.53 8.54
C TYR A 46 -2.63 24.65 7.85
N ASN A 47 -1.34 24.95 8.01
CA ASN A 47 -0.26 24.15 7.47
C ASN A 47 -0.19 22.82 8.23
N VAL A 48 -0.22 21.72 7.49
CA VAL A 48 -0.06 20.38 8.06
C VAL A 48 1.43 20.09 8.10
N ASP A 49 2.00 19.87 9.29
CA ASP A 49 3.38 19.42 9.41
C ASP A 49 3.57 18.12 8.62
N LEU A 50 4.24 18.20 7.46
CA LEU A 50 4.45 17.04 6.58
C LEU A 50 5.38 15.99 7.21
N ASN A 51 6.18 16.38 8.21
CA ASN A 51 6.95 15.45 9.06
C ASN A 51 6.05 14.47 9.83
N PHE A 52 4.75 14.72 9.90
CA PHE A 52 3.78 13.86 10.54
C PHE A 52 3.45 12.59 9.70
N LEU A 53 3.57 12.66 8.37
CA LEU A 53 3.18 11.56 7.47
C LEU A 53 4.21 10.42 7.39
N SER A 54 5.50 10.68 7.63
CA SER A 54 6.53 9.64 7.59
C SER A 54 6.68 8.87 8.92
N GLN A 55 6.28 9.47 10.05
CA GLN A 55 6.45 8.87 11.37
C GLN A 55 5.14 8.38 12.01
N THR A 56 3.98 8.87 11.57
CA THR A 56 2.69 8.45 12.15
C THR A 56 1.73 7.95 11.08
N ASN A 57 1.46 6.64 11.09
CA ASN A 57 0.42 5.97 10.30
C ASN A 57 -1.00 6.33 10.80
N THR A 58 -1.29 7.60 11.09
CA THR A 58 -2.62 8.05 11.52
C THR A 58 -3.14 9.10 10.56
N GLN A 59 -4.22 8.76 9.86
CA GLN A 59 -4.81 9.51 8.74
C GLN A 59 -5.37 10.91 9.08
N PHE A 60 -5.40 11.33 10.36
CA PHE A 60 -6.09 12.56 10.76
C PHE A 60 -5.37 13.33 11.88
N GLY A 61 -4.33 14.08 11.50
CA GLY A 61 -4.07 15.48 11.93
C GLY A 61 -3.88 15.85 13.41
N ARG A 62 -3.99 14.95 14.38
CA ARG A 62 -3.58 15.21 15.78
C ARG A 62 -2.39 14.33 16.16
N GLN A 63 -1.34 14.95 16.70
CA GLN A 63 -0.29 14.25 17.42
C GLN A 63 -0.93 13.46 18.57
N VAL A 64 -1.05 12.14 18.40
CA VAL A 64 -1.44 11.25 19.49
C VAL A 64 -0.21 11.06 20.35
N TYR A 65 -0.22 11.63 21.55
CA TYR A 65 0.85 11.42 22.54
C TYR A 65 1.13 9.92 22.73
N SER A 66 2.39 9.58 22.97
CA SER A 66 2.85 8.19 23.17
C SER A 66 2.02 7.46 24.23
N GLU A 67 1.62 8.15 25.30
CA GLU A 67 0.77 7.64 26.36
C GLU A 67 -0.65 7.27 25.89
N VAL A 68 -1.27 8.12 25.06
CA VAL A 68 -2.61 7.85 24.50
C VAL A 68 -2.54 6.67 23.55
N ARG A 69 -1.47 6.56 22.75
CA ARG A 69 -1.22 5.40 21.89
C ARG A 69 -1.01 4.12 22.69
N LYS A 70 -0.28 4.20 23.80
CA LYS A 70 -0.07 3.08 24.72
C LYS A 70 -1.38 2.64 25.36
N LYS A 71 -2.18 3.57 25.89
CA LYS A 71 -3.52 3.30 26.45
C LYS A 71 -4.47 2.69 25.41
N ALA A 72 -4.49 3.22 24.18
CA ALA A 72 -5.29 2.66 23.10
C ALA A 72 -4.82 1.26 22.69
N SER A 73 -3.51 1.03 22.62
CA SER A 73 -2.95 -0.30 22.34
C SER A 73 -3.24 -1.29 23.46
N GLU A 74 -3.22 -0.87 24.72
CA GLU A 74 -3.58 -1.69 25.88
C GLU A 74 -5.07 -2.03 25.88
N ALA A 75 -5.94 -1.06 25.57
CA ALA A 75 -7.36 -1.28 25.41
C ALA A 75 -7.68 -2.25 24.25
N MET A 76 -7.02 -2.08 23.09
CA MET A 76 -7.20 -2.96 21.92
C MET A 76 -6.61 -4.35 22.10
N LYS A 77 -5.65 -4.54 23.01
CA LYS A 77 -5.12 -5.86 23.29
C LYS A 77 -6.21 -6.77 23.88
N GLY A 78 -7.27 -6.24 24.47
CA GLY A 78 -8.28 -7.04 25.17
C GLY A 78 -7.69 -7.67 26.44
N SER A 79 -8.53 -8.00 27.42
CA SER A 79 -8.04 -8.63 28.64
C SER A 79 -7.45 -10.01 28.35
N LEU A 80 -6.48 -10.44 29.16
CA LEU A 80 -5.91 -11.80 29.08
C LEU A 80 -7.00 -12.86 29.19
N GLU A 81 -8.01 -12.62 30.03
CA GLU A 81 -9.19 -13.48 30.17
C GLU A 81 -9.99 -13.60 28.88
N THR A 82 -10.27 -12.49 28.18
CA THR A 82 -10.99 -12.54 26.90
C THR A 82 -10.21 -13.31 25.85
N ARG A 83 -8.89 -13.11 25.78
CA ARG A 83 -8.03 -13.88 24.87
C ARG A 83 -8.02 -15.36 25.19
N GLN A 84 -7.95 -15.70 26.48
CA GLN A 84 -7.98 -17.09 26.94
C GLN A 84 -9.32 -17.75 26.63
N LYS A 85 -10.45 -17.07 26.88
CA LYS A 85 -11.79 -17.53 26.50
C LYS A 85 -11.93 -17.76 25.00
N ILE A 86 -11.44 -16.83 24.17
CA ILE A 86 -11.44 -17.01 22.70
C ILE A 86 -10.58 -18.23 22.32
N ARG A 87 -9.39 -18.36 22.91
CA ARG A 87 -8.48 -19.47 22.63
C ARG A 87 -9.11 -20.81 23.02
N ASP A 88 -9.72 -20.90 24.19
CA ASP A 88 -10.36 -22.12 24.70
C ASP A 88 -11.63 -22.45 23.90
N ALA A 89 -12.41 -21.44 23.48
CA ALA A 89 -13.55 -21.63 22.59
C ALA A 89 -13.16 -22.10 21.18
N LEU A 90 -11.96 -21.73 20.70
CA LEU A 90 -11.42 -22.20 19.42
C LEU A 90 -10.68 -23.53 19.55
N LYS A 91 -10.17 -23.87 20.74
CA LYS A 91 -9.41 -25.10 20.97
C LYS A 91 -10.35 -26.30 20.93
N GLY A 92 -10.16 -27.17 19.94
CA GLY A 92 -10.96 -28.38 19.78
C GLY A 92 -12.25 -28.17 18.99
N ARG A 93 -12.56 -26.96 18.51
CA ARG A 93 -13.63 -26.77 17.54
C ARG A 93 -13.24 -27.47 16.23
N PRO A 94 -13.92 -28.56 15.82
CA PRO A 94 -13.62 -29.17 14.53
C PRO A 94 -13.95 -28.15 13.44
N PHE A 95 -13.00 -27.88 12.56
CA PHE A 95 -13.33 -27.20 11.31
C PHE A 95 -14.37 -28.06 10.59
N SER A 96 -15.53 -27.49 10.27
CA SER A 96 -16.50 -28.19 9.43
C SER A 96 -15.82 -28.56 8.12
N GLU A 97 -16.15 -29.73 7.58
CA GLU A 97 -15.62 -30.17 6.28
C GLU A 97 -15.92 -29.13 5.20
N GLU A 98 -17.06 -28.46 5.26
CA GLU A 98 -17.39 -27.32 4.38
C GLU A 98 -16.39 -26.15 4.46
N LEU A 99 -15.92 -25.79 5.66
CA LEU A 99 -14.92 -24.73 5.83
C LEU A 99 -13.54 -25.21 5.38
N LYS A 100 -13.21 -26.48 5.59
CA LYS A 100 -11.97 -27.08 5.06
C LYS A 100 -11.98 -27.10 3.54
N ILE A 101 -13.10 -27.50 2.93
CA ILE A 101 -13.30 -27.52 1.48
C ILE A 101 -13.26 -26.10 0.93
N LYS A 102 -13.98 -25.12 1.51
CA LYS A 102 -13.90 -23.71 1.08
C LYS A 102 -12.50 -23.12 1.23
N ALA A 103 -11.79 -23.42 2.32
CA ALA A 103 -10.41 -22.98 2.51
C ALA A 103 -9.47 -23.68 1.50
N TYR A 104 -9.70 -24.97 1.25
CA TYR A 104 -8.99 -25.75 0.26
C TYR A 104 -9.23 -25.17 -1.12
N GLU A 105 -10.47 -24.99 -1.59
CA GLU A 105 -10.85 -24.36 -2.87
C GLU A 105 -10.32 -22.93 -3.00
N ALA A 106 -10.39 -22.11 -1.94
CA ALA A 106 -9.78 -20.78 -1.94
C ALA A 106 -8.24 -20.83 -2.06
N SER A 107 -7.62 -21.92 -1.57
CA SER A 107 -6.18 -22.16 -1.69
C SER A 107 -5.76 -22.91 -2.97
N THR A 108 -6.70 -23.63 -3.61
CA THR A 108 -6.52 -24.55 -4.74
C THR A 108 -7.31 -24.17 -5.98
N THR A 109 -7.89 -22.97 -6.04
CA THR A 109 -8.12 -22.31 -7.34
C THR A 109 -6.75 -22.05 -7.96
N LYS A 110 -6.21 -23.10 -8.57
CA LYS A 110 -5.00 -23.16 -9.38
C LYS A 110 -5.29 -22.32 -10.62
N LYS A 111 -5.37 -21.00 -10.45
CA LYS A 111 -5.44 -20.09 -11.59
C LYS A 111 -4.15 -20.28 -12.36
N THR A 112 -4.26 -20.84 -13.55
CA THR A 112 -3.13 -20.93 -14.47
C THR A 112 -2.59 -19.54 -14.69
N VAL A 113 -1.29 -19.36 -14.51
CA VAL A 113 -0.60 -18.09 -14.71
C VAL A 113 0.15 -18.19 -16.02
N TYR A 114 -0.30 -17.42 -17.00
CA TYR A 114 0.36 -17.26 -18.28
C TYR A 114 1.34 -16.09 -18.17
N CYS A 115 2.61 -16.35 -18.46
CA CYS A 115 3.67 -15.35 -18.44
C CYS A 115 4.02 -14.99 -19.88
N TYR A 116 3.73 -13.75 -20.25
CA TYR A 116 4.04 -13.20 -21.56
C TYR A 116 5.22 -12.24 -21.45
N ASP A 117 5.98 -12.13 -22.52
CA ASP A 117 6.81 -10.95 -22.73
C ASP A 117 5.92 -9.71 -22.87
N TYR A 118 6.24 -8.64 -22.13
CA TYR A 118 5.37 -7.47 -22.02
C TYR A 118 5.28 -6.69 -23.32
N ASP A 119 6.37 -6.64 -24.09
CA ASP A 119 6.45 -5.78 -25.28
C ASP A 119 6.02 -6.55 -26.54
N SER A 120 6.44 -7.81 -26.68
CA SER A 120 6.10 -8.65 -27.85
C SER A 120 4.81 -9.48 -27.70
N ASN A 121 4.21 -9.52 -26.51
CA ASN A 121 3.08 -10.40 -26.17
C ASN A 121 3.34 -11.90 -26.44
N LYS A 122 4.59 -12.32 -26.62
CA LYS A 122 4.94 -13.72 -26.83
C LYS A 122 4.78 -14.50 -25.53
N LEU A 123 4.09 -15.65 -25.57
CA LEU A 123 3.96 -16.54 -24.42
C LEU A 123 5.31 -17.20 -24.12
N LEU A 124 5.79 -17.04 -22.88
CA LEU A 124 7.09 -17.58 -22.44
C LEU A 124 6.92 -18.78 -21.50
N PHE A 125 6.05 -18.66 -20.50
CA PHE A 125 5.86 -19.70 -19.48
C PHE A 125 4.39 -19.89 -19.11
N ILE A 126 4.05 -21.10 -18.65
CA ILE A 126 2.73 -21.44 -18.14
C ILE A 126 2.92 -22.15 -16.79
N TYR A 127 2.20 -21.72 -15.76
CA TYR A 127 2.24 -22.32 -14.43
C TYR A 127 0.84 -22.64 -13.92
N GLU A 128 0.63 -23.82 -13.35
CA GLU A 128 -0.63 -24.21 -12.72
C GLU A 128 -0.74 -23.65 -11.28
N GLY A 129 -0.92 -22.33 -11.18
CA GLY A 129 -1.08 -21.63 -9.91
C GLY A 129 0.13 -20.77 -9.52
N TYR A 130 -0.16 -19.60 -8.95
CA TYR A 130 0.85 -18.60 -8.59
C TYR A 130 1.79 -19.07 -7.45
N LYS A 131 1.33 -19.94 -6.55
CA LYS A 131 2.20 -20.52 -5.50
C LYS A 131 3.21 -21.48 -6.10
N PHE A 132 2.82 -22.26 -7.11
CA PHE A 132 3.72 -23.16 -7.80
C PHE A 132 4.77 -22.35 -8.57
N MET A 133 4.32 -21.37 -9.36
CA MET A 133 5.19 -20.40 -10.02
C MET A 133 6.22 -19.77 -9.08
N SER A 134 5.81 -19.29 -7.90
CA SER A 134 6.76 -18.66 -6.95
C SER A 134 7.88 -19.58 -6.46
N ARG A 135 7.72 -20.89 -6.58
CA ARG A 135 8.69 -21.90 -6.14
C ARG A 135 9.53 -22.43 -7.30
N THR A 136 8.96 -22.53 -8.50
CA THR A 136 9.58 -23.20 -9.66
C THR A 136 10.03 -22.26 -10.76
N ALA A 137 9.64 -20.98 -10.74
CA ALA A 137 10.09 -20.03 -11.74
C ALA A 137 11.62 -19.87 -11.73
N PRO A 138 12.26 -19.67 -12.89
CA PRO A 138 13.71 -19.45 -12.98
C PRO A 138 14.16 -18.09 -12.44
N PHE A 139 13.25 -17.32 -11.83
CA PHE A 139 13.48 -16.01 -11.24
C PHE A 139 12.77 -15.90 -9.88
N LYS A 140 13.35 -15.08 -8.99
CA LYS A 140 12.83 -14.89 -7.63
C LYS A 140 11.57 -14.00 -7.65
N ILE A 141 10.43 -14.56 -7.28
CA ILE A 141 9.18 -13.81 -7.18
C ILE A 141 8.31 -14.30 -6.00
N SER A 142 7.73 -13.36 -5.24
CA SER A 142 6.84 -13.71 -4.13
C SER A 142 5.40 -13.98 -4.61
N PRO A 143 4.63 -14.86 -3.93
CA PRO A 143 3.20 -15.04 -4.21
C PRO A 143 2.40 -13.72 -4.18
N LYS A 144 2.71 -12.84 -3.22
CA LYS A 144 2.09 -11.52 -3.07
C LYS A 144 2.35 -10.64 -4.30
N THR A 145 3.57 -10.68 -4.84
CA THR A 145 3.94 -9.94 -6.05
C THR A 145 3.16 -10.43 -7.27
N ILE A 146 3.02 -11.75 -7.43
CA ILE A 146 2.25 -12.34 -8.54
C ILE A 146 0.78 -11.89 -8.43
N TYR A 147 0.16 -12.07 -7.26
CA TYR A 147 -1.22 -11.65 -7.01
C TYR A 147 -1.45 -10.15 -7.26
N ASN A 148 -0.47 -9.31 -6.93
CA ASN A 148 -0.56 -7.87 -7.14
C ASN A 148 -0.40 -7.45 -8.60
N LYS A 149 0.10 -8.32 -9.48
CA LYS A 149 0.40 -7.99 -10.89
C LYS A 149 -0.47 -8.73 -11.90
N ILE A 150 -0.94 -9.93 -11.57
CA ILE A 150 -1.80 -10.74 -12.45
C ILE A 150 -3.04 -9.95 -12.86
N ASP A 151 -3.29 -9.87 -14.18
CA ASP A 151 -4.41 -9.15 -14.80
C ASP A 151 -4.45 -7.63 -14.54
N LYS A 152 -3.38 -7.02 -14.00
CA LYS A 152 -3.32 -5.56 -13.74
C LYS A 152 -2.49 -4.79 -14.77
N ASN A 153 -2.05 -5.45 -15.83
CA ASN A 153 -1.14 -4.91 -16.85
C ASN A 153 0.14 -4.25 -16.27
N LYS A 154 0.59 -4.72 -15.09
CA LYS A 154 1.80 -4.20 -14.42
C LYS A 154 3.01 -5.07 -14.76
N PRO A 155 4.09 -4.51 -15.34
CA PRO A 155 5.26 -5.30 -15.70
C PRO A 155 5.99 -5.86 -14.47
N HIS A 156 6.56 -7.05 -14.60
CA HIS A 156 7.51 -7.63 -13.66
C HIS A 156 8.88 -7.77 -14.33
N TYR A 157 9.85 -7.02 -13.80
CA TYR A 157 11.23 -7.08 -14.25
C TYR A 157 11.95 -8.21 -13.52
N CYS A 158 12.58 -9.09 -14.29
CA CYS A 158 13.35 -10.21 -13.76
C CYS A 158 14.52 -10.58 -14.67
N LEU A 159 15.55 -11.20 -14.10
CA LEU A 159 16.69 -11.75 -14.82
C LEU A 159 16.49 -13.25 -15.00
N ILE A 160 16.51 -13.74 -16.24
CA ILE A 160 16.40 -15.16 -16.58
C ILE A 160 17.62 -15.52 -17.43
N HIS A 161 18.48 -16.41 -16.93
CA HIS A 161 19.73 -16.81 -17.60
C HIS A 161 20.61 -15.63 -18.07
N GLY A 162 20.72 -14.58 -17.24
CA GLY A 162 21.53 -13.39 -17.55
C GLY A 162 20.86 -12.37 -18.49
N VAL A 163 19.68 -12.66 -19.01
CA VAL A 163 18.91 -11.74 -19.86
C VAL A 163 17.82 -11.07 -19.03
N ASN A 164 17.68 -9.75 -19.17
CA ASN A 164 16.62 -8.98 -18.51
C ASN A 164 15.31 -9.14 -19.29
N TYR A 165 14.27 -9.63 -18.61
CA TYR A 165 12.92 -9.76 -19.15
C TYR A 165 11.96 -8.81 -18.45
N LYS A 166 11.00 -8.31 -19.23
CA LYS A 166 9.84 -7.56 -18.75
C LYS A 166 8.61 -8.43 -18.96
N LEU A 167 8.12 -9.05 -17.88
CA LEU A 167 7.03 -10.02 -17.95
C LEU A 167 5.67 -9.40 -17.65
N ARG A 168 4.63 -9.89 -18.32
CA ARG A 168 3.22 -9.66 -18.00
C ARG A 168 2.58 -10.97 -17.53
N PHE A 169 1.84 -10.93 -16.43
CA PHE A 169 1.11 -12.08 -15.90
C PHE A 169 -0.39 -11.96 -16.21
N SER A 170 -0.99 -13.03 -16.74
CA SER A 170 -2.44 -13.11 -16.91
C SER A 170 -2.99 -14.44 -16.39
N SER A 171 -4.24 -14.41 -15.91
CA SER A 171 -4.99 -15.62 -15.55
C SER A 171 -5.73 -16.27 -16.71
N LYS A 172 -5.83 -15.57 -17.86
CA LYS A 172 -6.44 -16.08 -19.09
C LYS A 172 -5.39 -16.16 -20.18
N LYS A 173 -5.56 -17.14 -21.07
CA LYS A 173 -4.78 -17.18 -22.30
C LYS A 173 -5.23 -16.01 -23.17
N LEU A 174 -4.29 -15.18 -23.59
CA LEU A 174 -4.49 -14.18 -24.62
C LEU A 174 -4.39 -14.89 -25.97
N ASP A 175 -5.44 -14.72 -26.77
CA ASP A 175 -5.51 -15.17 -28.16
C ASP A 175 -4.73 -14.22 -29.08
#